data_AF-A0A7K0YTY4-F1
#
_entry.id   AF-A0A7K0YTY4-F1
#
_cell.length_a   1.000
_cell.length_b   1.000
_cell.length_c   1.000
_cell.angle_alpha   90.00
_cell.angle_beta   90.00
_cell.angle_gamma   90.00
#
_symmetry.space_group_name_H-M   'P 1'
#
loop_
_entity.id
_entity.type
_entity.pdbx_description
1 polymer ?
#
loop_
_entity_poly.entity_id
_entity_poly.type
_entity_poly.pdbx_seq_one_letter_code
_entity_poly.pdbx_strand_id
1 'polypeptide(L)'
;MRDFAKPANDWSAGHRGIDIQAAPGAEVRAPVAGRVTFVGPVAGRGVIVLRTLEDGDVTLEPIEPAILLGDVVNSGDIVGFVRGGHLGDNALHLGLRVAGEYVDPAPYLPLQPRIVIYDSWLNSYALG
;
A
#
# COMPACT_ATOMS: atom_id res chain seq x y z
N MET A 1 -13.71 2.34 0.83
CA MET A 1 -12.75 1.45 1.51
C MET A 1 -13.40 0.10 1.66
N ARG A 2 -12.67 -1.00 1.42
CA ARG A 2 -13.14 -2.34 1.74
C ARG A 2 -12.46 -2.78 3.03
N ASP A 3 -13.26 -3.20 4.01
CA ASP A 3 -12.76 -3.50 5.35
C ASP A 3 -12.18 -4.91 5.46
N PHE A 4 -11.38 -5.12 6.50
CA PHE A 4 -10.81 -6.42 6.85
C PHE A 4 -11.90 -7.46 7.13
N ALA A 5 -11.67 -8.69 6.67
CA ALA A 5 -12.51 -9.84 6.96
C ALA A 5 -11.61 -11.04 7.22
N LYS A 6 -11.40 -11.39 8.50
CA LYS A 6 -10.50 -12.48 8.89
C LYS A 6 -10.90 -13.79 8.17
N PRO A 7 -9.97 -14.42 7.42
CA PRO A 7 -10.21 -15.75 6.89
C PRO A 7 -10.40 -16.77 8.02
N ALA A 8 -11.28 -17.76 7.82
CA ALA A 8 -11.45 -18.88 8.76
C ALA A 8 -10.18 -19.74 8.90
N ASN A 9 -9.32 -19.76 7.87
CA ASN A 9 -7.97 -20.30 7.89
C ASN A 9 -7.09 -19.64 6.80
N ASP A 10 -5.80 -19.95 6.78
CA ASP A 10 -4.82 -19.34 5.86
C ASP A 10 -5.19 -19.42 4.38
N TRP A 11 -5.99 -20.40 3.98
CA TRP A 11 -6.34 -20.70 2.60
C TRP A 11 -7.81 -20.40 2.27
N SER A 12 -8.63 -20.00 3.25
CA SER A 12 -10.05 -19.72 3.02
C SER A 12 -10.26 -18.33 2.41
N ALA A 13 -11.46 -18.11 1.88
CA ALA A 13 -11.91 -16.78 1.50
C ALA A 13 -11.87 -15.82 2.71
N GLY A 14 -11.63 -14.54 2.44
CA GLY A 14 -11.51 -13.48 3.41
C GLY A 14 -10.85 -12.26 2.78
N HIS A 15 -10.69 -11.20 3.56
CA HIS A 15 -9.99 -9.98 3.17
C HIS A 15 -8.90 -9.69 4.20
N ARG A 16 -7.65 -9.99 3.83
CA ARG A 16 -6.47 -10.07 4.70
C ARG A 16 -5.83 -8.70 5.00
N GLY A 17 -6.62 -7.65 4.83
CA GLY A 17 -6.20 -6.26 4.90
C GLY A 17 -7.39 -5.36 4.62
N ILE A 18 -7.11 -4.13 4.23
CA ILE A 18 -8.11 -3.16 3.78
C ILE A 18 -7.79 -2.68 2.36
N ASP A 19 -8.80 -2.26 1.61
CA ASP A 19 -8.61 -1.64 0.30
C ASP A 19 -8.91 -0.14 0.39
N ILE A 20 -7.90 0.67 0.11
CA ILE A 20 -7.94 2.12 0.14
C ILE A 20 -8.09 2.61 -1.30
N GLN A 21 -9.11 3.43 -1.59
CA GLN A 21 -9.26 3.99 -2.93
C GLN A 21 -8.07 4.87 -3.27
N ALA A 22 -7.45 4.60 -4.40
CA ALA A 22 -6.30 5.33 -4.90
C ALA A 22 -6.26 5.28 -6.43
N ALA A 23 -5.95 6.42 -7.05
CA ALA A 23 -5.78 6.49 -8.49
C ALA A 23 -4.48 5.76 -8.91
N PRO A 24 -4.45 5.10 -10.09
CA PRO A 24 -3.20 4.63 -10.67
C PRO A 24 -2.17 5.76 -10.75
N GLY A 25 -0.92 5.47 -10.36
CA GLY A 25 0.17 6.44 -10.29
C GLY A 25 0.19 7.30 -9.02
N ALA A 26 -0.81 7.20 -8.13
CA ALA A 26 -0.77 7.90 -6.84
C ALA A 26 0.41 7.42 -5.99
N GLU A 27 1.04 8.35 -5.27
CA GLU A 27 2.11 8.02 -4.32
C GLU A 27 1.61 7.08 -3.23
N VAL A 28 2.37 6.03 -2.96
CA VAL A 28 2.19 5.18 -1.79
C VAL A 28 3.27 5.53 -0.78
N ARG A 29 2.83 5.85 0.44
CA ARG A 29 3.70 6.21 1.55
C ARG A 29 3.73 5.12 2.60
N ALA A 30 4.87 4.91 3.23
CA ALA A 30 5.01 3.97 4.33
C ALA A 30 4.06 4.38 5.48
N PRO A 31 3.11 3.53 5.90
CA PRO A 31 2.18 3.89 6.98
C PRO A 31 2.89 3.97 8.33
N VAL A 32 3.99 3.24 8.50
CA VAL A 32 4.78 3.13 9.73
C VAL A 32 6.26 3.01 9.37
N ALA A 33 7.13 3.35 10.30
CA ALA A 33 8.56 3.12 10.15
C ALA A 33 8.87 1.62 10.10
N GLY A 34 9.88 1.23 9.34
CA GLY A 34 10.23 -0.18 9.20
C GLY A 34 11.37 -0.43 8.23
N ARG A 35 11.69 -1.71 8.05
CA ARG A 35 12.64 -2.18 7.05
C ARG A 35 11.91 -2.93 5.95
N VAL A 36 12.27 -2.67 4.71
CA VAL A 36 11.76 -3.41 3.56
C VAL A 36 12.30 -4.85 3.59
N THR A 37 11.41 -5.84 3.75
CA THR A 37 11.75 -7.27 3.78
C THR A 37 11.38 -8.01 2.51
N PHE A 38 10.56 -7.39 1.65
CA PHE A 38 10.25 -7.90 0.33
C PHE A 38 9.94 -6.75 -0.64
N VAL A 39 10.46 -6.85 -1.86
CA VAL A 39 10.05 -6.05 -3.02
C VAL A 39 10.05 -6.97 -4.23
N GLY A 40 8.92 -7.10 -4.92
CA GLY A 40 8.86 -7.90 -6.12
C GLY A 40 7.46 -8.33 -6.52
N PRO A 41 7.35 -9.14 -7.59
CA PRO A 41 6.07 -9.61 -8.08
C PRO A 41 5.52 -10.79 -7.26
N VAL A 42 4.24 -10.76 -6.94
CA VAL A 42 3.44 -11.88 -6.42
C VAL A 42 2.19 -12.00 -7.27
N ALA A 43 1.96 -13.17 -7.87
CA ALA A 43 0.81 -13.42 -8.75
C ALA A 43 0.59 -12.33 -9.84
N GLY A 44 1.67 -11.75 -10.36
CA GLY A 44 1.63 -10.71 -11.40
C GLY A 44 1.40 -9.27 -10.90
N ARG A 45 1.30 -9.05 -9.59
CA ARG A 45 1.20 -7.73 -8.95
C ARG A 45 2.50 -7.39 -8.26
N GLY A 46 2.93 -6.14 -8.31
CA GLY A 46 4.05 -5.68 -7.49
C GLY A 46 3.62 -5.56 -6.04
N VAL A 47 4.48 -6.01 -5.13
CA VAL A 47 4.25 -6.04 -3.68
C VAL A 47 5.47 -5.49 -2.96
N ILE A 48 5.23 -4.72 -1.91
CA ILE A 48 6.23 -4.35 -0.89
C ILE A 48 5.79 -4.93 0.45
N VAL A 49 6.74 -5.46 1.22
CA VAL A 49 6.54 -5.79 2.64
C VAL A 49 7.49 -4.99 3.50
N LEU A 50 6.95 -4.29 4.49
CA LEU A 50 7.70 -3.58 5.53
C LEU A 50 7.59 -4.38 6.84
N ARG A 51 8.73 -4.70 7.45
CA ARG A 51 8.77 -5.16 8.84
C ARG A 51 8.91 -3.99 9.79
N THR A 52 7.96 -3.83 10.71
CA THR A 52 7.99 -2.80 11.75
C THR A 52 8.98 -3.14 12.85
N LEU A 53 9.22 -2.20 13.77
CA LEU A 53 10.08 -2.43 14.94
C LEU A 53 9.47 -3.42 15.94
N GLU A 54 8.15 -3.57 15.92
CA GLU A 54 7.36 -4.46 16.77
C GLU A 54 7.08 -5.83 16.10
N ASP A 55 7.90 -6.22 15.10
CA ASP A 55 7.77 -7.47 14.36
C ASP A 55 6.42 -7.66 13.62
N GLY A 56 5.78 -6.55 13.24
CA GLY A 56 4.64 -6.57 12.32
C GLY A 56 5.08 -6.58 10.86
N ASP A 57 4.37 -7.29 9.99
CA ASP A 57 4.57 -7.26 8.54
C ASP A 57 3.43 -6.51 7.86
N VAL A 58 3.73 -5.33 7.33
CA VAL A 58 2.81 -4.52 6.52
C VAL A 58 3.03 -4.84 5.05
N THR A 59 1.97 -5.24 4.35
CA THR A 59 1.99 -5.55 2.91
C THR A 59 1.28 -4.46 2.12
N LEU A 60 1.86 -4.01 1.01
CA LEU A 60 1.29 -3.01 0.10
C LEU A 60 1.26 -3.58 -1.33
N GLU A 61 0.07 -3.64 -1.93
CA GLU A 61 -0.12 -4.08 -3.31
C GLU A 61 -1.42 -3.50 -3.91
N PRO A 62 -1.58 -3.39 -5.24
CA PRO A 62 -0.55 -3.47 -6.26
C PRO A 62 0.29 -2.18 -6.30
N ILE A 63 1.62 -2.32 -6.33
CA ILE A 63 2.56 -1.20 -6.29
C ILE A 63 3.68 -1.33 -7.31
N GLU A 64 4.03 -0.23 -7.97
CA GLU A 64 5.30 -0.04 -8.67
C GLU A 64 6.31 0.51 -7.65
N PRO A 65 7.32 -0.27 -7.22
CA PRO A 65 8.20 0.11 -6.13
C PRO A 65 9.18 1.23 -6.53
N ALA A 66 9.40 2.18 -5.61
CA ALA A 66 10.42 3.23 -5.72
C ALA A 66 11.53 3.04 -4.68
N ILE A 67 11.60 1.85 -4.08
CA ILE A 67 12.47 1.50 -2.96
C ILE A 67 13.03 0.09 -3.15
N LEU A 68 14.12 -0.25 -2.46
CA LEU A 68 14.82 -1.51 -2.58
C LEU A 68 14.66 -2.40 -1.34
N LEU A 69 14.90 -3.70 -1.54
CA LEU A 69 15.02 -4.66 -0.44
C LEU A 69 16.09 -4.21 0.54
N GLY A 70 15.76 -4.19 1.82
CA GLY A 70 16.68 -3.82 2.90
C GLY A 70 16.67 -2.33 3.25
N ASP A 71 16.02 -1.46 2.47
CA ASP A 71 15.90 -0.05 2.83
C ASP A 71 15.14 0.14 4.15
N VAL A 72 15.49 1.20 4.88
CA VAL A 72 14.79 1.62 6.11
C VAL A 72 13.98 2.86 5.78
N VAL A 73 12.72 2.85 6.18
CA VAL A 73 11.76 3.95 5.95
C VAL A 73 11.22 4.48 7.26
N ASN A 74 10.91 5.76 7.27
CA ASN A 74 10.07 6.39 8.28
C ASN A 74 8.61 6.38 7.82
N SER A 75 7.68 6.57 8.76
CA SER A 75 6.28 6.83 8.40
C SER A 75 6.19 8.09 7.52
N GLY A 76 5.46 7.97 6.41
CA GLY A 76 5.27 9.04 5.43
C GLY A 76 6.26 9.03 4.25
N ASP A 77 7.36 8.26 4.31
CA ASP A 77 8.30 8.16 3.19
C ASP A 77 7.63 7.51 1.97
N ILE A 78 7.94 7.98 0.77
CA ILE A 78 7.41 7.39 -0.47
C ILE A 78 8.10 6.04 -0.71
N VAL A 79 7.30 4.99 -0.88
CA VAL A 79 7.79 3.62 -1.14
C VAL A 79 7.49 3.13 -2.55
N GLY A 80 6.60 3.82 -3.27
CA GLY A 80 6.25 3.49 -4.63
C GLY A 80 4.99 4.19 -5.09
N PHE A 81 4.39 3.67 -6.15
CA PHE A 81 3.22 4.24 -6.81
C PHE A 81 2.16 3.17 -7.03
N VAL A 82 0.89 3.50 -6.84
CA VAL A 82 -0.21 2.56 -7.05
C VAL A 82 -0.21 2.09 -8.50
N ARG A 83 -0.12 0.79 -8.71
CA ARG A 83 -0.21 0.22 -10.06
C ARG A 83 -1.67 -0.13 -10.35
N GLY A 84 -2.26 0.52 -11.34
CA GLY A 84 -3.58 0.11 -11.83
C GLY A 84 -3.56 -1.32 -12.38
N GLY A 85 -4.56 -2.13 -12.03
CA GLY A 85 -4.79 -3.45 -12.62
C GLY A 85 -5.50 -3.38 -13.97
N HIS A 86 -5.41 -4.46 -14.77
CA HIS A 86 -6.10 -4.62 -16.07
C HIS A 86 -7.63 -4.54 -15.99
N LEU A 87 -8.20 -4.54 -14.77
CA LEU A 87 -9.64 -4.54 -14.49
C LEU A 87 -10.10 -3.32 -13.67
N GLY A 88 -9.35 -2.22 -13.64
CA GLY A 88 -9.85 -0.97 -13.07
C GLY A 88 -9.94 -0.91 -11.54
N ASP A 89 -9.18 -1.75 -10.84
CA ASP A 89 -9.09 -1.70 -9.38
C ASP A 89 -8.31 -0.45 -8.95
N ASN A 90 -9.04 0.65 -8.76
CA ASN A 90 -8.57 1.92 -8.21
C ASN A 90 -8.37 1.81 -6.69
N ALA A 91 -7.62 0.82 -6.24
CA ALA A 91 -7.39 0.58 -4.83
C ALA A 91 -5.99 0.04 -4.54
N LEU A 92 -5.45 0.49 -3.42
CA LEU A 92 -4.29 -0.09 -2.77
C LEU A 92 -4.79 -1.01 -1.64
N HIS A 93 -4.40 -2.28 -1.70
CA HIS A 93 -4.54 -3.22 -0.61
C HIS A 93 -3.42 -3.02 0.41
N LEU A 94 -3.80 -2.86 1.67
CA LEU A 94 -2.90 -2.79 2.82
C LEU A 94 -3.21 -3.97 3.74
N GLY A 95 -2.29 -4.93 3.82
CA GLY A 95 -2.35 -6.06 4.74
C GLY A 95 -1.48 -5.86 5.97
N LEU A 96 -1.85 -6.47 7.09
CA LEU A 96 -1.04 -6.50 8.31
C LEU A 96 -1.03 -7.90 8.91
N ARG A 97 0.17 -8.41 9.19
CA ARG A 97 0.38 -9.60 10.02
C ARG A 97 1.13 -9.24 11.29
N VAL A 98 0.68 -9.75 12.42
CA VAL A 98 1.37 -9.63 13.72
C VAL A 98 1.56 -11.03 14.27
N ALA A 99 2.79 -11.40 14.61
CA ALA A 99 3.13 -12.75 15.08
C ALA A 99 2.59 -13.87 14.16
N GLY A 100 2.58 -13.64 12.83
CA GLY A 100 2.11 -14.58 11.82
C GLY A 100 0.59 -14.53 11.53
N GLU A 101 -0.19 -13.85 12.35
CA GLU A 101 -1.65 -13.77 12.21
C GLU A 101 -2.08 -12.51 11.46
N TYR A 102 -3.03 -12.64 10.53
CA TYR A 102 -3.68 -11.50 9.90
C TYR A 102 -4.59 -10.76 10.88
N VAL A 103 -4.42 -9.44 10.95
CA VAL A 103 -5.22 -8.55 11.80
C VAL A 103 -5.76 -7.38 10.98
N ASP A 104 -6.79 -6.71 11.50
CA ASP A 104 -7.33 -5.50 10.89
C ASP A 104 -6.30 -4.36 11.03
N PRO A 105 -5.79 -3.79 9.92
CA PRO A 105 -4.85 -2.67 9.98
C PRO A 105 -5.53 -1.33 10.29
N ALA A 106 -6.84 -1.19 10.08
CA ALA A 106 -7.54 0.11 10.18
C ALA A 106 -7.33 0.83 11.53
N PRO A 107 -7.34 0.14 12.69
CA PRO A 107 -7.10 0.79 13.99
C PRO A 107 -5.69 1.39 14.17
N TYR A 108 -4.72 0.97 13.34
CA TYR A 108 -3.32 1.37 13.44
C TYR A 108 -2.95 2.50 12.47
N LEU A 109 -3.82 2.79 11.50
CA LEU A 109 -3.59 3.88 10.58
C LEU A 109 -3.92 5.21 11.28
N PRO A 110 -3.11 6.25 11.09
CA PRO A 110 -3.53 7.58 11.50
C PRO A 110 -4.87 7.87 10.82
N LEU A 111 -5.90 8.21 11.60
CA LEU A 111 -7.16 8.74 11.07
C LEU A 111 -6.84 10.02 10.30
N GLN A 112 -6.50 9.97 9.01
CA GLN A 112 -6.80 10.93 7.92
C GLN A 112 -6.31 10.40 6.56
N PRO A 113 -7.18 9.94 5.63
CA PRO A 113 -6.85 9.97 4.22
C PRO A 113 -7.10 11.41 3.72
N ARG A 114 -6.11 12.30 3.84
CA ARG A 114 -6.12 13.52 3.04
C ARG A 114 -5.48 13.19 1.69
N ILE A 115 -6.28 12.70 0.76
CA ILE A 115 -5.93 12.73 -0.66
C ILE A 115 -5.85 14.22 -1.03
N VAL A 116 -4.64 14.76 -1.10
CA VAL A 116 -4.42 16.06 -1.74
C VAL A 116 -4.37 15.78 -3.23
N ILE A 117 -5.44 16.12 -3.93
CA ILE A 117 -5.45 16.13 -5.40
C ILE A 117 -4.58 17.31 -5.83
N TYR A 118 -3.35 17.06 -6.25
CA TYR A 118 -2.58 18.02 -7.04
C TYR A 118 -2.99 17.83 -8.50
N ASP A 119 -3.93 18.65 -8.98
CA ASP A 119 -4.09 18.86 -10.41
C ASP A 119 -2.91 19.73 -10.88
N SER A 120 -1.90 19.10 -11.46
CA SER A 120 -0.85 19.77 -12.23
C SER A 120 -1.01 19.46 -13.72
N TRP A 121 -2.05 20.04 -14.33
CA TRP A 121 -2.14 20.23 -15.78
C TRP A 121 -2.66 21.63 -16.10
N LEU A 122 -1.77 22.62 -16.01
CA LEU A 122 -1.75 23.72 -16.97
C LEU A 122 -0.29 24.15 -17.12
N ASN A 123 0.40 23.57 -18.10
CA ASN A 123 1.43 24.32 -18.79
C ASN A 123 1.11 24.38 -20.28
N SER A 124 1.11 25.62 -20.76
CA SER A 124 1.43 26.06 -22.12
C SER A 124 0.53 25.60 -23.28
N TYR A 125 -0.37 26.49 -23.71
CA TYR A 125 -0.38 27.08 -25.07
C TYR A 125 -1.11 28.43 -25.07
N ALA A 126 -0.35 29.52 -25.13
CA ALA A 126 -0.72 30.75 -25.83
C ALA A 126 0.53 31.64 -25.94
N LEU A 127 1.39 31.31 -26.91
CA LEU A 127 2.04 32.37 -27.67
C LEU A 127 0.97 32.95 -28.59
N GLY A 128 0.76 34.26 -28.50
CA GLY A 128 -0.20 35.05 -29.25
C GLY A 128 -0.33 36.42 -28.63
#